data_AF-A0A0K9NG26-F1
#
_entry.id   AF-A0A0K9NG26-F1
#
_cell.length_a   1.000
_cell.length_b   1.000
_cell.length_c   1.000
_cell.angle_alpha   90.00
_cell.angle_beta   90.00
_cell.angle_gamma   90.00
#
_symmetry.space_group_name_H-M   'P 1'
#
loop_
_entity.id
_entity.type
_entity.pdbx_description
1 polymer ?
#
loop_
_entity_poly.entity_id
_entity_poly.type
_entity_poly.pdbx_seq_one_letter_code
_entity_poly.pdbx_strand_id
1 'polypeptide(L)'
;MNLLEQIENFGAIDAENDERLIEYFYHTEIIDELLNYKKSIIIGRKGSGKTAIYKYILDFKKGLCCPLLFKDYPWKAHDRYKNNIVSERESYVNSWTFFFYIEIFKKLIELKKSILNPQKRKAIKKLEKWLKKNWGGIEFDHNEIMSPNKTKFSFSFAPQILGNSLGSISKDILEKDNVGSTLTEYNKKFEAITMELLSDFSSEIILLFDELDLAYSPNDLNYKNRLIGLLLTVYNFYNKFTKIKVFVFLRNDIFNILEFQDKNKVKDNLVEFLDWDSLSSDSLLSLKSLVSNRIKNNINSQSDNFERNWNQVFESNNIGKNQLKWNFVIDRTFLRPRDIIKFMNLSLQQAKLRLKNNPDTLDKITNDDIHAIRSQYSTYLFEELNDEVISKYPNYNNYIEILRDLHKMTFTREEFSISLDNLKDKLSIKDNIDTIMARLYEFSIIGFYKAGGGGYGGSVYRFQYKSDFQAFNTRSQKYRVHYGFKEYLELIE
;
A
#
# COMPACT_ATOMS: atom_id res chain seq x y z
N MET A 1 33.44 8.12 -22.17
CA MET A 1 32.36 7.09 -22.15
C MET A 1 31.20 7.79 -21.48
N ASN A 2 30.05 7.93 -22.15
CA ASN A 2 28.91 8.72 -21.65
C ASN A 2 27.90 7.78 -20.98
N LEU A 3 28.28 7.23 -19.84
CA LEU A 3 27.47 6.32 -19.03
C LEU A 3 26.14 6.96 -18.65
N LEU A 4 26.14 8.18 -18.10
CA LEU A 4 24.90 8.80 -17.64
C LEU A 4 23.93 9.09 -18.78
N GLU A 5 24.44 9.42 -19.97
CA GLU A 5 23.62 9.69 -21.15
C GLU A 5 22.77 8.46 -21.55
N GLN A 6 23.33 7.25 -21.39
CA GLN A 6 22.67 5.98 -21.70
C GLN A 6 21.57 5.59 -20.70
N ILE A 7 21.63 6.10 -19.48
CA ILE A 7 20.62 5.81 -18.45
C ILE A 7 19.43 6.73 -18.67
N GLU A 8 18.29 6.22 -19.14
CA GLU A 8 17.10 7.06 -19.32
C GLU A 8 16.58 7.58 -17.97
N ASN A 9 16.34 6.66 -17.02
CA ASN A 9 15.93 6.88 -15.65
C ASN A 9 16.18 5.61 -14.81
N PHE A 10 16.05 5.69 -13.49
CA PHE A 10 16.17 4.55 -12.56
C PHE A 10 14.84 3.82 -12.29
N GLY A 11 13.83 4.02 -13.14
CA GLY A 11 12.45 3.58 -13.02
C GLY A 11 11.48 4.72 -12.72
N ALA A 12 10.20 4.50 -13.03
CA ALA A 12 9.14 5.45 -12.73
C ALA A 12 8.83 5.50 -11.22
N ILE A 13 8.21 6.59 -10.77
CA ILE A 13 7.86 6.78 -9.35
C ILE A 13 6.62 5.98 -8.95
N ASP A 14 5.75 5.70 -9.91
CA ASP A 14 4.56 4.89 -9.77
C ASP A 14 4.76 3.56 -10.50
N ALA A 15 4.33 2.47 -9.86
CA ALA A 15 4.51 1.15 -10.42
C ALA A 15 3.68 0.93 -11.69
N GLU A 16 2.62 1.72 -11.90
CA GLU A 16 1.74 1.65 -13.06
C GLU A 16 2.46 1.97 -14.36
N ASN A 17 3.26 3.05 -14.35
CA ASN A 17 4.00 3.55 -15.52
C ASN A 17 5.47 3.08 -15.59
N ASP A 18 5.95 2.22 -14.68
CA ASP A 18 7.31 1.65 -14.75
C ASP A 18 7.34 0.42 -15.69
N GLU A 19 7.66 0.64 -16.97
CA GLU A 19 7.72 -0.43 -17.99
C GLU A 19 8.77 -1.51 -17.66
N ARG A 20 9.84 -1.12 -16.96
CA ARG A 20 10.96 -2.01 -16.56
C ARG A 20 10.82 -2.50 -15.12
N LEU A 21 9.64 -2.36 -14.51
CA LEU A 21 9.39 -2.71 -13.11
C LEU A 21 9.83 -4.13 -12.77
N ILE A 22 9.52 -5.11 -13.65
CA ILE A 22 9.87 -6.51 -13.44
C ILE A 22 11.38 -6.72 -13.51
N GLU A 23 12.08 -6.05 -14.42
CA GLU A 23 13.54 -6.09 -14.50
C GLU A 23 14.18 -5.50 -13.23
N TYR A 24 13.67 -4.36 -12.78
CA TYR A 24 14.13 -3.68 -11.57
C TYR A 24 13.68 -4.33 -10.27
N PHE A 25 12.81 -5.35 -10.35
CA PHE A 25 12.19 -5.89 -9.16
C PHE A 25 13.24 -6.53 -8.27
N TYR A 26 13.39 -5.94 -7.08
CA TYR A 26 14.30 -6.45 -6.07
C TYR A 26 13.63 -7.62 -5.38
N HIS A 27 14.07 -8.84 -5.71
CA HIS A 27 13.56 -10.05 -5.09
C HIS A 27 14.09 -10.15 -3.65
N THR A 28 13.17 -10.14 -2.69
CA THR A 28 13.48 -10.22 -1.26
C THR A 28 12.94 -11.52 -0.67
N GLU A 29 13.44 -11.89 0.51
CA GLU A 29 12.87 -13.02 1.26
C GLU A 29 11.38 -12.84 1.54
N ILE A 30 10.88 -11.61 1.70
CA ILE A 30 9.44 -11.32 1.82
C ILE A 30 8.67 -11.82 0.59
N ILE A 31 9.25 -11.71 -0.60
CA ILE A 31 8.63 -12.23 -1.81
C ILE A 31 8.55 -13.76 -1.74
N ASP A 32 9.60 -14.43 -1.26
CA ASP A 32 9.55 -15.88 -1.02
C ASP A 32 8.47 -16.26 0.01
N GLU A 33 8.32 -15.49 1.08
CA GLU A 33 7.29 -15.71 2.08
C GLU A 33 5.88 -15.54 1.50
N LEU A 34 5.69 -14.52 0.66
CA LEU A 34 4.42 -14.28 -0.04
C LEU A 34 4.13 -15.39 -1.07
N LEU A 35 5.11 -15.77 -1.90
CA LEU A 35 4.95 -16.84 -2.90
C LEU A 35 4.64 -18.20 -2.25
N ASN A 36 5.27 -18.49 -1.11
CA ASN A 36 4.99 -19.66 -0.27
C ASN A 36 3.74 -19.51 0.59
N TYR A 37 3.06 -18.36 0.53
CA TYR A 37 1.82 -18.06 1.25
C TYR A 37 1.95 -18.20 2.77
N LYS A 38 3.08 -17.76 3.32
CA LYS A 38 3.27 -17.57 4.77
C LYS A 38 2.60 -16.28 5.25
N LYS A 39 2.47 -15.30 4.36
CA LYS A 39 1.88 -13.99 4.58
C LYS A 39 0.83 -13.71 3.51
N SER A 40 -0.18 -12.91 3.85
CA SER A 40 -1.38 -12.71 3.03
C SER A 40 -1.87 -11.25 3.05
N ILE A 41 -1.48 -10.45 4.04
CA ILE A 41 -1.87 -9.05 4.12
C ILE A 41 -0.60 -8.20 4.08
N ILE A 42 -0.47 -7.33 3.09
CA ILE A 42 0.71 -6.48 2.89
C ILE A 42 0.33 -5.05 3.29
N ILE A 43 0.98 -4.54 4.33
CA ILE A 43 0.71 -3.21 4.89
C ILE A 43 1.88 -2.28 4.61
N GLY A 44 1.59 -1.06 4.14
CA GLY A 44 2.63 -0.04 3.96
C GLY A 44 2.08 1.33 3.58
N ARG A 45 2.87 2.38 3.77
CA ARG A 45 2.48 3.76 3.41
C ARG A 45 2.39 3.96 1.89
N LYS A 46 1.81 5.08 1.43
CA LYS A 46 1.85 5.45 0.00
C LYS A 46 3.32 5.59 -0.43
N GLY A 47 3.70 4.94 -1.53
CA GLY A 47 5.09 4.91 -2.04
C GLY A 47 5.98 3.80 -1.48
N SER A 48 5.49 2.91 -0.60
CA SER A 48 6.29 1.82 -0.02
C SER A 48 6.49 0.59 -0.92
N GLY A 49 5.91 0.56 -2.13
CA GLY A 49 6.06 -0.55 -3.07
C GLY A 49 4.97 -1.62 -3.06
N LYS A 50 3.82 -1.41 -2.39
CA LYS A 50 2.67 -2.35 -2.41
C LYS A 50 2.25 -2.76 -3.84
N THR A 51 1.98 -1.78 -4.69
CA THR A 51 1.58 -2.00 -6.09
C THR A 51 2.69 -2.66 -6.91
N ALA A 52 3.97 -2.45 -6.56
CA ALA A 52 5.07 -3.15 -7.20
C ALA A 52 5.04 -4.66 -6.89
N ILE A 53 4.82 -5.02 -5.61
CA ILE A 53 4.66 -6.42 -5.19
C ILE A 53 3.41 -7.03 -5.83
N TYR A 54 2.29 -6.30 -5.86
CA TYR A 54 1.07 -6.71 -6.55
C TYR A 54 1.34 -7.08 -8.02
N LYS A 55 1.99 -6.17 -8.77
CA LYS A 55 2.33 -6.38 -10.18
C LYS A 55 3.29 -7.55 -10.37
N TYR A 56 4.27 -7.70 -9.49
CA TYR A 56 5.20 -8.83 -9.53
C TYR A 56 4.48 -10.17 -9.33
N ILE A 57 3.60 -10.29 -8.33
CA ILE A 57 2.83 -11.53 -8.12
C ILE A 57 1.92 -11.80 -9.32
N LEU A 58 1.27 -10.77 -9.86
CA LEU A 58 0.40 -10.88 -11.02
C LEU A 58 1.14 -11.39 -12.27
N ASP A 59 2.38 -10.94 -12.48
CA ASP A 59 3.22 -11.40 -13.59
C ASP A 59 3.80 -12.81 -13.33
N PHE A 60 4.35 -13.05 -12.14
CA PHE A 60 4.96 -14.33 -11.77
C PHE A 60 3.94 -15.49 -11.71
N LYS A 61 2.69 -15.21 -11.34
CA LYS A 61 1.59 -16.18 -11.27
C LYS A 61 0.52 -15.92 -12.34
N LYS A 62 0.95 -15.42 -13.50
CA LYS A 62 0.08 -15.10 -14.63
C LYS A 62 -0.88 -16.24 -14.97
N GLY A 63 -2.16 -15.89 -15.15
CA GLY A 63 -3.21 -16.87 -15.44
C GLY A 63 -3.78 -17.59 -14.21
N LEU A 64 -3.17 -17.47 -13.02
CA LEU A 64 -3.72 -17.99 -11.76
C LEU A 64 -4.35 -16.88 -10.89
N CYS A 65 -3.95 -15.64 -11.12
CA CYS A 65 -4.45 -14.48 -10.41
C CYS A 65 -5.84 -14.03 -10.90
N CYS A 66 -6.63 -13.52 -9.95
CA CYS A 66 -7.81 -12.70 -10.11
C CYS A 66 -7.45 -11.30 -9.58
N PRO A 67 -7.12 -10.34 -10.46
CA PRO A 67 -6.85 -8.96 -10.05
C PRO A 67 -8.16 -8.29 -9.63
N LEU A 68 -8.19 -7.71 -8.43
CA LEU A 68 -9.36 -7.05 -7.84
C LEU A 68 -8.98 -5.64 -7.40
N LEU A 69 -9.22 -4.66 -8.28
CA LEU A 69 -8.90 -3.25 -8.07
C LEU A 69 -10.13 -2.47 -7.59
N PHE A 70 -10.04 -1.81 -6.44
CA PHE A 70 -11.21 -1.26 -5.73
C PHE A 70 -11.51 0.22 -6.00
N LYS A 71 -10.83 0.85 -6.97
CA LYS A 71 -11.06 2.25 -7.36
C LYS A 71 -12.52 2.59 -7.64
N ASP A 72 -13.23 1.75 -8.39
CA ASP A 72 -14.62 1.99 -8.81
C ASP A 72 -15.63 1.07 -8.08
N TYR A 73 -15.24 0.50 -6.94
CA TYR A 73 -16.09 -0.46 -6.23
C TYR A 73 -17.32 0.21 -5.58
N PRO A 74 -18.54 -0.33 -5.78
CA PRO A 74 -19.77 0.29 -5.30
C PRO A 74 -20.01 0.01 -3.81
N TRP A 75 -19.23 0.65 -2.93
CA TRP A 75 -19.29 0.47 -1.48
C TRP A 75 -20.70 0.60 -0.88
N LYS A 76 -21.53 1.51 -1.41
CA LYS A 76 -22.93 1.69 -0.98
C LYS A 76 -23.85 0.53 -1.36
N ALA A 77 -23.57 -0.15 -2.47
CA ALA A 77 -24.33 -1.35 -2.84
C ALA A 77 -24.02 -2.49 -1.85
N HIS A 78 -22.76 -2.57 -1.42
CA HIS A 78 -22.29 -3.56 -0.44
C HIS A 78 -22.97 -3.40 0.94
N ASP A 79 -23.36 -2.19 1.35
CA ASP A 79 -24.13 -1.97 2.60
C ASP A 79 -25.38 -2.85 2.70
N ARG A 80 -26.01 -3.19 1.57
CA ARG A 80 -27.22 -4.04 1.52
C ARG A 80 -26.97 -5.48 1.98
N TYR A 81 -25.72 -5.91 2.03
CA TYR A 81 -25.31 -7.26 2.42
C TYR A 81 -24.81 -7.33 3.87
N LYS A 82 -24.94 -6.24 4.65
CA LYS A 82 -24.65 -6.22 6.08
C LYS A 82 -25.50 -7.28 6.80
N ASN A 83 -24.86 -8.10 7.64
CA ASN A 83 -25.55 -9.03 8.53
C ASN A 83 -25.82 -8.32 9.87
N ASN A 84 -27.08 -8.04 10.14
CA ASN A 84 -27.52 -7.32 11.33
C ASN A 84 -27.66 -8.20 12.59
N ILE A 85 -27.44 -9.52 12.47
CA ILE A 85 -27.59 -10.49 13.57
C ILE A 85 -26.28 -10.70 14.34
N VAL A 86 -25.14 -10.43 13.68
CA VAL A 86 -23.80 -10.61 14.27
C VAL A 86 -23.26 -9.29 14.83
N SER A 87 -22.11 -9.35 15.50
CA SER A 87 -21.43 -8.15 15.97
C SER A 87 -21.19 -7.18 14.81
N GLU A 88 -21.26 -5.87 15.07
CA GLU A 88 -21.14 -4.86 14.02
C GLU A 88 -19.82 -4.99 13.23
N ARG A 89 -18.74 -5.38 13.92
CA ARG A 89 -17.41 -5.58 13.32
C ARG A 89 -17.34 -6.80 12.40
N GLU A 90 -18.18 -7.81 12.62
CA GLU A 90 -18.25 -9.03 11.80
C GLU A 90 -19.36 -8.98 10.76
N SER A 91 -20.13 -7.89 10.73
CA SER A 91 -21.35 -7.76 9.92
C SER A 91 -21.12 -7.94 8.41
N TYR A 92 -19.90 -7.76 7.91
CA TYR A 92 -19.56 -7.94 6.50
C TYR A 92 -18.80 -9.24 6.16
N VAL A 93 -18.45 -10.08 7.14
CA VAL A 93 -17.68 -11.33 6.90
C VAL A 93 -18.41 -12.24 5.90
N ASN A 94 -19.72 -12.42 6.07
CA ASN A 94 -20.51 -13.26 5.17
C ASN A 94 -20.59 -12.68 3.74
N SER A 95 -20.65 -11.35 3.61
CA SER A 95 -20.70 -10.70 2.30
C SER A 95 -19.37 -10.82 1.54
N TRP A 96 -18.24 -10.70 2.22
CA TRP A 96 -16.93 -10.95 1.62
C TRP A 96 -16.70 -12.42 1.30
N THR A 97 -17.13 -13.32 2.18
CA THR A 97 -17.04 -14.77 1.93
C THR A 97 -17.80 -15.12 0.65
N PHE A 98 -18.99 -14.54 0.47
CA PHE A 98 -19.77 -14.68 -0.75
C PHE A 98 -19.00 -14.13 -1.96
N PHE A 99 -18.48 -12.90 -1.88
CA PHE A 99 -17.66 -12.29 -2.93
C PHE A 99 -16.50 -13.18 -3.36
N PHE A 100 -15.74 -13.71 -2.39
CA PHE A 100 -14.58 -14.58 -2.65
C PHE A 100 -15.02 -15.81 -3.44
N TYR A 101 -16.12 -16.47 -3.05
CA TYR A 101 -16.62 -17.64 -3.77
C TYR A 101 -17.05 -17.32 -5.20
N ILE A 102 -17.64 -16.16 -5.47
CA ILE A 102 -18.01 -15.76 -6.83
C ILE A 102 -16.75 -15.60 -7.72
N GLU A 103 -15.72 -14.93 -7.22
CA GLU A 103 -14.44 -14.77 -7.95
C GLU A 103 -13.72 -16.11 -8.14
N ILE A 104 -13.72 -16.97 -7.12
CA ILE A 104 -13.19 -18.34 -7.22
C ILE A 104 -13.96 -19.14 -8.28
N PHE A 105 -15.29 -19.04 -8.33
CA PHE A 105 -16.10 -19.73 -9.34
C PHE A 105 -15.81 -19.23 -10.75
N LYS A 106 -15.68 -17.90 -10.95
CA LYS A 106 -15.23 -17.32 -12.22
C LYS A 106 -13.90 -17.95 -12.65
N LYS A 107 -12.93 -18.04 -11.73
CA LYS A 107 -11.61 -18.62 -12.03
C LYS A 107 -11.66 -20.12 -12.31
N LEU A 108 -12.44 -20.90 -11.56
CA LEU A 108 -12.64 -22.33 -11.82
C LEU A 108 -13.27 -22.59 -13.21
N ILE A 109 -14.14 -21.69 -13.68
CA ILE A 109 -14.74 -21.76 -15.03
C ILE A 109 -13.70 -21.45 -16.11
N GLU A 110 -12.85 -20.45 -15.90
CA GLU A 110 -11.73 -20.14 -16.80
C GLU A 110 -10.79 -21.35 -16.94
N LEU A 111 -10.44 -21.95 -15.80
CA LEU A 111 -9.54 -23.09 -15.72
C LEU A 111 -10.24 -24.43 -16.04
N LYS A 112 -11.52 -24.45 -16.44
CA LYS A 112 -12.29 -25.71 -16.63
C LYS A 112 -11.65 -26.73 -17.57
N LYS A 113 -10.80 -26.26 -18.50
CA LYS A 113 -10.08 -27.10 -19.47
C LYS A 113 -8.99 -27.96 -18.82
N SER A 114 -8.39 -27.52 -17.71
CA SER A 114 -7.33 -28.27 -17.00
C SER A 114 -7.89 -29.43 -16.18
N ILE A 115 -9.20 -29.48 -15.94
CA ILE A 115 -9.84 -30.51 -15.13
C ILE A 115 -10.00 -31.77 -15.95
N LEU A 116 -9.53 -32.91 -15.44
CA LEU A 116 -9.66 -34.20 -16.13
C LEU A 116 -11.01 -34.89 -15.84
N ASN A 117 -11.53 -34.73 -14.62
CA ASN A 117 -12.74 -35.42 -14.15
C ASN A 117 -14.03 -34.92 -14.86
N PRO A 118 -14.74 -35.80 -15.61
CA PRO A 118 -15.96 -35.41 -16.34
C PRO A 118 -17.10 -34.94 -15.44
N GLN A 119 -17.24 -35.48 -14.23
CA GLN A 119 -18.29 -35.09 -13.30
C GLN A 119 -18.06 -33.66 -12.79
N LYS A 120 -16.82 -33.31 -12.45
CA LYS A 120 -16.44 -31.95 -12.05
C LYS A 120 -16.55 -30.95 -13.18
N ARG A 121 -16.19 -31.32 -14.42
CA ARG A 121 -16.49 -30.49 -15.60
C ARG A 121 -17.98 -30.21 -15.75
N LYS A 122 -18.84 -31.22 -15.53
CA LYS A 122 -20.30 -31.04 -15.57
C LYS A 122 -20.79 -30.13 -14.44
N ALA A 123 -20.21 -30.24 -13.24
CA ALA A 123 -20.48 -29.36 -12.11
C ALA A 123 -20.11 -27.90 -12.43
N ILE A 124 -18.94 -27.66 -13.02
CA ILE A 124 -18.51 -26.31 -13.42
C ILE A 124 -19.37 -25.75 -14.54
N LYS A 125 -19.82 -26.56 -15.50
CA LYS A 125 -20.82 -26.12 -16.50
C LYS A 125 -22.14 -25.70 -15.84
N LYS A 126 -22.54 -26.33 -14.73
CA LYS A 126 -23.72 -25.90 -13.96
C LYS A 126 -23.46 -24.59 -13.22
N LEU A 127 -22.27 -24.40 -12.63
CA LEU A 127 -21.86 -23.12 -12.05
C LEU A 127 -21.84 -22.00 -13.10
N GLU A 128 -21.31 -22.27 -14.29
CA GLU A 128 -21.27 -21.32 -15.41
C GLU A 128 -22.68 -20.88 -15.82
N LYS A 129 -23.62 -21.84 -15.96
CA LYS A 129 -25.04 -21.52 -16.24
C LYS A 129 -25.67 -20.73 -15.10
N TRP A 130 -25.32 -21.05 -13.86
CA TRP A 130 -25.85 -20.38 -12.69
C TRP A 130 -25.35 -18.93 -12.61
N LEU A 131 -24.07 -18.65 -12.82
CA LEU A 131 -23.54 -17.27 -12.89
C LEU A 131 -24.21 -16.48 -14.01
N LYS A 132 -24.30 -17.04 -15.23
CA LYS A 132 -24.98 -16.41 -16.38
C LYS A 132 -26.43 -16.05 -16.08
N LYS A 133 -27.15 -16.88 -15.31
CA LYS A 133 -28.55 -16.61 -14.93
C LYS A 133 -28.70 -15.43 -13.98
N ASN A 134 -27.71 -15.17 -13.12
CA ASN A 134 -27.78 -14.16 -12.06
C ASN A 134 -27.15 -12.81 -12.47
N TRP A 135 -26.01 -12.84 -13.18
CA TRP A 135 -25.29 -11.63 -13.62
C TRP A 135 -25.39 -11.38 -15.13
N GLY A 136 -26.14 -12.19 -15.89
CA GLY A 136 -26.26 -12.06 -17.35
C GLY A 136 -25.05 -12.59 -18.13
N GLY A 137 -23.93 -12.86 -17.47
CA GLY A 137 -22.69 -13.36 -18.07
C GLY A 137 -21.73 -13.99 -17.04
N ILE A 138 -20.51 -14.27 -17.49
CA ILE A 138 -19.37 -14.65 -16.62
C ILE A 138 -18.22 -13.64 -16.66
N GLU A 139 -18.27 -12.69 -17.60
CA GLU A 139 -17.25 -11.66 -17.83
C GLU A 139 -17.59 -10.35 -17.11
N PHE A 140 -18.53 -10.37 -16.16
CA PHE A 140 -18.88 -9.20 -15.37
C PHE A 140 -17.73 -8.83 -14.42
N ASP A 141 -17.58 -7.52 -14.20
CA ASP A 141 -16.53 -6.97 -13.35
C ASP A 141 -16.79 -7.31 -11.86
N HIS A 142 -15.74 -7.42 -11.04
CA HIS A 142 -15.92 -7.69 -9.61
C HIS A 142 -16.75 -6.60 -8.90
N ASN A 143 -16.76 -5.38 -9.45
CA ASN A 143 -17.62 -4.27 -9.01
C ASN A 143 -19.12 -4.60 -9.16
N GLU A 144 -19.50 -5.49 -10.07
CA GLU A 144 -20.88 -5.90 -10.30
C GLU A 144 -21.35 -7.04 -9.36
N ILE A 145 -20.45 -7.67 -8.59
CA ILE A 145 -20.80 -8.80 -7.70
C ILE A 145 -21.92 -8.42 -6.73
N MET A 146 -21.84 -7.22 -6.15
CA MET A 146 -22.83 -6.71 -5.20
C MET A 146 -24.05 -6.04 -5.85
N SER A 147 -24.14 -6.05 -7.19
CA SER A 147 -25.22 -5.41 -7.95
C SER A 147 -25.71 -6.26 -9.14
N PRO A 148 -26.23 -7.47 -8.92
CA PRO A 148 -26.67 -8.33 -10.02
C PRO A 148 -27.97 -7.87 -10.67
N ASN A 149 -28.14 -8.28 -11.93
CA ASN A 149 -29.23 -7.87 -12.82
C ASN A 149 -30.64 -8.32 -12.37
N LYS A 150 -30.76 -9.30 -11.48
CA LYS A 150 -32.06 -9.75 -10.94
C LYS A 150 -32.21 -9.36 -9.48
N THR A 151 -33.23 -8.53 -9.20
CA THR A 151 -33.63 -8.09 -7.85
C THR A 151 -34.14 -9.24 -6.98
N LYS A 152 -34.69 -10.30 -7.61
CA LYS A 152 -35.06 -11.57 -6.99
C LYS A 152 -33.87 -12.53 -6.95
N PHE A 153 -33.08 -12.51 -5.89
CA PHE A 153 -32.12 -13.57 -5.61
C PHE A 153 -32.83 -14.81 -5.08
N SER A 154 -33.28 -15.63 -6.01
CA SER A 154 -33.60 -17.02 -5.75
C SER A 154 -32.38 -17.85 -6.12
N PHE A 155 -31.57 -18.24 -5.13
CA PHE A 155 -30.56 -19.28 -5.33
C PHE A 155 -31.26 -20.65 -5.32
N SER A 156 -32.08 -20.91 -6.33
CA SER A 156 -32.49 -22.28 -6.66
C SER A 156 -31.41 -22.89 -7.54
N PHE A 157 -30.58 -23.78 -6.99
CA PHE A 157 -29.72 -24.64 -7.82
C PHE A 157 -30.52 -25.86 -8.25
N ALA A 158 -31.45 -25.64 -9.18
CA ALA A 158 -31.94 -26.69 -10.05
C ALA A 158 -31.09 -26.67 -11.33
N PRO A 159 -30.20 -27.66 -11.58
CA PRO A 159 -30.02 -28.95 -10.91
C PRO A 159 -28.87 -29.01 -9.89
N GLN A 160 -28.93 -29.98 -8.96
CA GLN A 160 -27.89 -30.33 -7.97
C GLN A 160 -26.46 -30.25 -8.54
N ILE A 161 -25.55 -29.61 -7.84
CA ILE A 161 -24.12 -29.60 -8.16
C ILE A 161 -23.43 -30.53 -7.17
N LEU A 162 -22.91 -31.66 -7.65
CA LEU A 162 -22.19 -32.64 -6.82
C LEU A 162 -23.01 -33.11 -5.60
N GLY A 163 -24.29 -33.45 -5.80
CA GLY A 163 -25.18 -33.89 -4.72
C GLY A 163 -25.67 -32.78 -3.78
N ASN A 164 -25.05 -31.59 -3.82
CA ASN A 164 -25.55 -30.42 -3.10
C ASN A 164 -26.76 -29.83 -3.83
N SER A 165 -27.96 -30.21 -3.36
CA SER A 165 -29.22 -29.57 -3.73
C SER A 165 -29.37 -28.31 -2.91
N LEU A 166 -29.18 -27.15 -3.54
CA LEU A 166 -29.73 -25.93 -2.97
C LEU A 166 -31.20 -25.89 -3.32
N GLY A 167 -32.04 -26.36 -2.39
CA GLY A 167 -33.44 -25.99 -2.36
C GLY A 167 -33.58 -24.48 -2.57
N SER A 168 -34.68 -24.07 -3.21
CA SER A 168 -34.93 -22.66 -3.52
C SER A 168 -35.12 -21.86 -2.24
N ILE A 169 -34.08 -21.15 -1.81
CA ILE A 169 -34.24 -20.04 -0.87
C ILE A 169 -34.45 -18.82 -1.77
N SER A 170 -35.71 -18.45 -1.99
CA SER A 170 -36.09 -17.20 -2.63
C SER A 170 -36.29 -16.16 -1.55
N LYS A 171 -35.34 -15.24 -1.40
CA LYS A 171 -35.52 -14.03 -0.60
C LYS A 171 -35.33 -12.81 -1.50
N ASP A 172 -36.24 -11.86 -1.42
CA ASP A 172 -36.12 -10.59 -2.14
C ASP A 172 -34.98 -9.77 -1.52
N ILE A 173 -33.97 -9.39 -2.31
CA ILE A 173 -32.89 -8.50 -1.82
C ILE A 173 -33.39 -7.10 -1.49
N LEU A 174 -34.59 -6.76 -1.97
CA LEU A 174 -35.27 -5.50 -1.67
C LEU A 174 -35.89 -5.49 -0.26
N GLU A 175 -36.07 -6.64 0.39
CA GLU A 175 -36.38 -6.70 1.82
C GLU A 175 -35.09 -6.45 2.61
N LYS A 176 -34.90 -5.18 3.00
CA LYS A 176 -33.69 -4.62 3.61
C LYS A 176 -33.15 -5.35 4.85
N ASP A 177 -33.95 -6.21 5.47
CA ASP A 177 -33.67 -6.61 6.85
C ASP A 177 -32.79 -7.86 7.02
N ASN A 178 -32.50 -8.67 5.98
CA ASN A 178 -31.79 -9.95 6.23
C ASN A 178 -31.05 -10.61 5.05
N VAL A 179 -30.54 -9.85 4.07
CA VAL A 179 -29.72 -10.45 2.99
C VAL A 179 -28.45 -11.09 3.55
N GLY A 180 -27.74 -10.37 4.44
CA GLY A 180 -26.48 -10.84 5.03
C GLY A 180 -26.59 -12.14 5.84
N SER A 181 -27.71 -12.37 6.54
CA SER A 181 -27.93 -13.62 7.28
C SER A 181 -28.16 -14.81 6.34
N THR A 182 -28.86 -14.58 5.22
CA THR A 182 -29.11 -15.59 4.18
C THR A 182 -27.81 -16.04 3.49
N LEU A 183 -26.82 -15.14 3.34
CA LEU A 183 -25.50 -15.48 2.79
C LEU A 183 -24.78 -16.57 3.58
N THR A 184 -25.03 -16.69 4.89
CA THR A 184 -24.39 -17.72 5.72
C THR A 184 -24.66 -19.13 5.18
N GLU A 185 -25.91 -19.41 4.78
CA GLU A 185 -26.28 -20.72 4.23
C GLU A 185 -25.72 -20.94 2.82
N TYR A 186 -25.65 -19.88 2.01
CA TYR A 186 -25.02 -19.96 0.68
C TYR A 186 -23.53 -20.22 0.79
N ASN A 187 -22.84 -19.50 1.67
CA ASN A 187 -21.41 -19.64 1.90
C ASN A 187 -21.05 -21.08 2.31
N LYS A 188 -21.82 -21.71 3.20
CA LYS A 188 -21.61 -23.13 3.58
C LYS A 188 -21.68 -24.07 2.38
N LYS A 189 -22.58 -23.81 1.44
CA LYS A 189 -22.79 -24.67 0.27
C LYS A 189 -21.77 -24.37 -0.82
N PHE A 190 -21.39 -23.11 -0.99
CA PHE A 190 -20.31 -22.70 -1.88
C PHE A 190 -18.97 -23.23 -1.44
N GLU A 191 -18.75 -23.27 -0.13
CA GLU A 191 -17.61 -23.93 0.47
C GLU A 191 -17.53 -25.41 0.08
N ALA A 192 -18.61 -26.17 0.29
CA ALA A 192 -18.65 -27.59 -0.05
C ALA A 192 -18.39 -27.83 -1.56
N ILE A 193 -19.00 -27.01 -2.43
CA ILE A 193 -18.75 -27.07 -3.87
C ILE A 193 -17.30 -26.73 -4.20
N THR A 194 -16.73 -25.70 -3.55
CA THR A 194 -15.36 -25.25 -3.77
C THR A 194 -14.35 -26.31 -3.36
N MET A 195 -14.50 -26.91 -2.17
CA MET A 195 -13.63 -27.99 -1.69
C MET A 195 -13.63 -29.18 -2.65
N GLU A 196 -14.81 -29.61 -3.10
CA GLU A 196 -14.95 -30.74 -4.01
C GLU A 196 -14.35 -30.44 -5.40
N LEU A 197 -14.51 -29.22 -5.89
CA LEU A 197 -13.91 -28.84 -7.17
C LEU A 197 -12.38 -28.74 -7.06
N LEU A 198 -11.85 -28.14 -6.00
CA LEU A 198 -10.40 -27.93 -5.80
C LEU A 198 -9.59 -29.22 -5.59
N SER A 199 -10.20 -30.33 -5.17
CA SER A 199 -9.46 -31.58 -4.94
C SER A 199 -8.79 -32.12 -6.22
N ASP A 200 -9.35 -31.85 -7.41
CA ASP A 200 -8.76 -32.27 -8.69
C ASP A 200 -7.96 -31.15 -9.39
N PHE A 201 -7.88 -29.95 -8.80
CA PHE A 201 -7.08 -28.87 -9.35
C PHE A 201 -5.61 -29.01 -8.97
N SER A 202 -4.70 -29.03 -9.94
CA SER A 202 -3.27 -28.93 -9.67
C SER A 202 -2.82 -27.48 -9.40
N SER A 203 -3.56 -26.51 -9.93
CA SER A 203 -3.23 -25.09 -9.84
C SER A 203 -3.86 -24.43 -8.62
N GLU A 204 -3.19 -23.39 -8.13
CA GLU A 204 -3.71 -22.44 -7.15
C GLU A 204 -4.60 -21.37 -7.80
N ILE A 205 -5.50 -20.80 -7.01
CA ILE A 205 -6.31 -19.63 -7.35
C ILE A 205 -5.86 -18.49 -6.45
N ILE A 206 -5.48 -17.36 -7.02
CA ILE A 206 -4.93 -16.23 -6.27
C ILE A 206 -5.84 -15.02 -6.41
N LEU A 207 -6.46 -14.55 -5.33
CA LEU A 207 -7.20 -13.29 -5.32
C LEU A 207 -6.27 -12.16 -4.88
N LEU A 208 -6.15 -11.09 -5.68
CA LEU A 208 -5.26 -9.95 -5.39
C LEU A 208 -6.09 -8.67 -5.21
N PHE A 209 -6.24 -8.20 -3.97
CA PHE A 209 -6.97 -6.98 -3.62
C PHE A 209 -6.01 -5.78 -3.49
N ASP A 210 -6.16 -4.76 -4.33
CA ASP A 210 -5.42 -3.49 -4.22
C ASP A 210 -6.37 -2.28 -4.36
N GLU A 211 -5.85 -1.09 -4.09
CA GLU A 211 -6.58 0.20 -4.18
C GLU A 211 -7.80 0.31 -3.26
N LEU A 212 -7.80 -0.42 -2.15
CA LEU A 212 -8.89 -0.36 -1.18
C LEU A 212 -9.04 1.05 -0.58
N ASP A 213 -7.97 1.85 -0.56
CA ASP A 213 -7.87 3.14 0.10
C ASP A 213 -8.53 4.33 -0.61
N LEU A 214 -8.86 4.24 -1.90
CA LEU A 214 -9.31 5.41 -2.68
C LEU A 214 -10.67 5.99 -2.22
N ALA A 215 -11.54 5.15 -1.66
CA ALA A 215 -12.84 5.57 -1.13
C ALA A 215 -12.85 5.77 0.40
N TYR A 216 -11.67 5.77 1.03
CA TYR A 216 -11.57 5.81 2.48
C TYR A 216 -11.98 7.16 3.06
N SER A 217 -13.02 7.12 3.90
CA SER A 217 -13.34 8.21 4.82
C SER A 217 -13.12 7.74 6.26
N PRO A 218 -12.25 8.40 7.05
CA PRO A 218 -12.00 8.03 8.45
C PRO A 218 -13.24 8.03 9.34
N ASN A 219 -14.31 8.72 8.93
CA ASN A 219 -15.55 8.83 9.68
C ASN A 219 -16.63 7.84 9.21
N ASP A 220 -16.40 7.10 8.13
CA ASP A 220 -17.35 6.08 7.65
C ASP A 220 -17.15 4.76 8.43
N LEU A 221 -18.01 4.54 9.42
CA LEU A 221 -18.00 3.33 10.24
C LEU A 221 -18.32 2.07 9.41
N ASN A 222 -19.23 2.16 8.44
CA ASN A 222 -19.57 1.01 7.59
C ASN A 222 -18.37 0.61 6.72
N TYR A 223 -17.63 1.58 6.19
CA TYR A 223 -16.40 1.30 5.45
C TYR A 223 -15.35 0.59 6.34
N LYS A 224 -15.13 1.06 7.57
CA LYS A 224 -14.24 0.37 8.52
C LYS A 224 -14.68 -1.06 8.79
N ASN A 225 -15.97 -1.26 9.05
CA ASN A 225 -16.53 -2.59 9.29
C ASN A 225 -16.42 -3.51 8.06
N ARG A 226 -16.52 -2.97 6.84
CA ARG A 226 -16.23 -3.73 5.62
C ARG A 226 -14.77 -4.17 5.56
N LEU A 227 -13.83 -3.27 5.83
CA LEU A 227 -12.41 -3.66 5.85
C LEU A 227 -12.11 -4.70 6.94
N ILE A 228 -12.69 -4.55 8.13
CA ILE A 228 -12.58 -5.57 9.20
C ILE A 228 -13.13 -6.91 8.69
N GLY A 229 -14.33 -6.91 8.11
CA GLY A 229 -14.93 -8.10 7.51
C GLY A 229 -14.04 -8.73 6.43
N LEU A 230 -13.36 -7.93 5.61
CA LEU A 230 -12.42 -8.41 4.59
C LEU A 230 -11.24 -9.13 5.25
N LEU A 231 -10.57 -8.50 6.22
CA LEU A 231 -9.41 -9.07 6.91
C LEU A 231 -9.76 -10.36 7.66
N LEU A 232 -10.93 -10.42 8.29
CA LEU A 232 -11.43 -11.63 8.94
C LEU A 232 -11.75 -12.74 7.93
N THR A 233 -12.34 -12.40 6.78
CA THR A 233 -12.57 -13.39 5.71
C THR A 233 -11.24 -13.90 5.14
N VAL A 234 -10.24 -13.04 4.94
CA VAL A 234 -8.89 -13.46 4.54
C VAL A 234 -8.30 -14.46 5.54
N TYR A 235 -8.37 -14.15 6.83
CA TYR A 235 -7.92 -15.05 7.90
C TYR A 235 -8.63 -16.42 7.86
N ASN A 236 -9.94 -16.41 7.64
CA ASN A 236 -10.74 -17.64 7.52
C ASN A 236 -10.33 -18.48 6.29
N PHE A 237 -10.09 -17.85 5.15
CA PHE A 237 -9.66 -18.54 3.93
C PHE A 237 -8.23 -19.06 4.04
N TYR A 238 -7.32 -18.27 4.60
CA TYR A 238 -5.93 -18.65 4.85
C TYR A 238 -5.81 -19.96 5.64
N ASN A 239 -6.60 -20.10 6.71
CA ASN A 239 -6.58 -21.30 7.55
C ASN A 239 -7.32 -22.49 6.95
N LYS A 240 -8.19 -22.26 5.96
CA LYS A 240 -9.11 -23.28 5.40
C LYS A 240 -8.62 -23.88 4.09
N PHE A 241 -8.03 -23.07 3.23
CA PHE A 241 -7.68 -23.47 1.87
C PHE A 241 -6.19 -23.34 1.61
N THR A 242 -5.57 -24.42 1.16
CA THR A 242 -4.16 -24.43 0.74
C THR A 242 -3.98 -24.01 -0.72
N LYS A 243 -4.99 -24.23 -1.56
CA LYS A 243 -4.98 -23.89 -3.00
C LYS A 243 -5.64 -22.56 -3.34
N ILE A 244 -6.26 -21.88 -2.37
CA ILE A 244 -6.77 -20.52 -2.54
C ILE A 244 -5.88 -19.60 -1.75
N LYS A 245 -5.21 -18.69 -2.45
CA LYS A 245 -4.39 -17.65 -1.86
C LYS A 245 -5.09 -16.33 -2.01
N VAL A 246 -5.15 -15.56 -0.94
CA VAL A 246 -5.73 -14.22 -0.95
C VAL A 246 -4.66 -13.25 -0.50
N PHE A 247 -4.37 -12.24 -1.31
CA PHE A 247 -3.47 -11.16 -0.93
C PHE A 247 -4.24 -9.86 -0.84
N VAL A 248 -4.06 -9.14 0.27
CA VAL A 248 -4.67 -7.81 0.48
C VAL A 248 -3.57 -6.79 0.69
N PHE A 249 -3.53 -5.80 -0.20
CA PHE A 249 -2.65 -4.65 -0.09
C PHE A 249 -3.42 -3.50 0.56
N LEU A 250 -2.95 -3.02 1.71
CA LEU A 250 -3.64 -1.98 2.46
C LEU A 250 -2.67 -0.93 2.99
N ARG A 251 -3.15 0.31 3.08
CA ARG A 251 -2.37 1.37 3.70
C ARG A 251 -2.26 1.21 5.21
N ASN A 252 -1.11 1.61 5.73
CA ASN A 252 -0.79 1.48 7.15
C ASN A 252 -1.66 2.35 8.06
N ASP A 253 -1.93 3.60 7.68
CA ASP A 253 -2.83 4.50 8.41
C ASP A 253 -4.25 3.94 8.51
N ILE A 254 -4.74 3.31 7.44
CA ILE A 254 -6.03 2.60 7.45
C ILE A 254 -5.95 1.39 8.38
N PHE A 255 -4.95 0.52 8.27
CA PHE A 255 -4.84 -0.67 9.12
C PHE A 255 -4.77 -0.32 10.61
N ASN A 256 -4.05 0.74 10.97
CA ASN A 256 -3.84 1.14 12.36
C ASN A 256 -5.13 1.57 13.07
N ILE A 257 -6.05 2.24 12.36
CA ILE A 257 -7.33 2.68 12.95
C ILE A 257 -8.41 1.59 13.04
N LEU A 258 -8.21 0.43 12.40
CA LEU A 258 -9.17 -0.67 12.47
C LEU A 258 -9.06 -1.36 13.82
N GLU A 259 -10.15 -1.43 14.57
CA GLU A 259 -10.18 -2.11 15.87
C GLU A 259 -11.17 -3.27 15.84
N PHE A 260 -10.65 -4.48 16.05
CA PHE A 260 -11.45 -5.70 16.07
C PHE A 260 -10.82 -6.78 16.93
N GLN A 261 -11.65 -7.70 17.40
CA GLN A 261 -11.21 -8.87 18.16
C GLN A 261 -10.25 -9.70 17.30
N ASP A 262 -9.19 -10.25 17.90
CA ASP A 262 -8.16 -11.03 17.20
C ASP A 262 -7.32 -10.27 16.17
N LYS A 263 -7.34 -8.92 16.14
CA LYS A 263 -6.42 -8.12 15.30
C LYS A 263 -4.96 -8.54 15.46
N ASN A 264 -4.51 -8.82 16.68
CA ASN A 264 -3.14 -9.29 16.93
C ASN A 264 -2.86 -10.64 16.28
N LYS A 265 -3.81 -11.58 16.29
CA LYS A 265 -3.65 -12.87 15.60
C LYS A 265 -3.55 -12.70 14.09
N VAL A 266 -4.36 -11.81 13.51
CA VAL A 266 -4.27 -11.47 12.07
C VAL A 266 -2.93 -10.81 11.77
N LYS A 267 -2.52 -9.85 12.60
CA LYS A 267 -1.25 -9.12 12.47
C LYS A 267 -0.06 -10.08 12.51
N ASP A 268 0.05 -10.90 13.54
CA ASP A 268 1.24 -11.72 13.77
C ASP A 268 1.36 -12.85 12.73
N ASN A 269 0.23 -13.45 12.34
CA ASN A 269 0.25 -14.60 11.43
C ASN A 269 0.24 -14.21 9.95
N LEU A 270 -0.54 -13.20 9.54
CA LEU A 270 -0.81 -12.93 8.13
C LEU A 270 -0.20 -11.64 7.61
N VAL A 271 0.09 -10.67 8.49
CA VAL A 271 0.54 -9.34 8.06
C VAL A 271 2.05 -9.33 7.83
N GLU A 272 2.43 -8.71 6.72
CA GLU A 272 3.79 -8.28 6.41
C GLU A 272 3.82 -6.76 6.28
N PHE A 273 4.68 -6.09 7.04
CA PHE A 273 4.84 -4.64 7.00
C PHE A 273 5.99 -4.27 6.05
N LEU A 274 5.73 -3.36 5.12
CA LEU A 274 6.73 -2.85 4.20
C LEU A 274 7.60 -1.76 4.85
N ASP A 275 8.35 -2.17 5.86
CA ASP A 275 9.25 -1.34 6.64
C ASP A 275 10.67 -1.40 6.06
N TRP A 276 10.98 -0.42 5.21
CA TRP A 276 12.24 -0.37 4.50
C TRP A 276 13.38 0.13 5.40
N ASP A 277 14.46 -0.63 5.42
CA ASP A 277 15.70 -0.23 6.07
C ASP A 277 16.61 0.54 5.10
N SER A 278 17.27 1.56 5.64
CA SER A 278 18.19 2.41 4.87
C SER A 278 19.66 2.15 5.19
N LEU A 279 19.99 1.41 6.25
CA LEU A 279 21.35 1.33 6.75
C LEU A 279 22.06 0.07 6.25
N SER A 280 21.38 -1.06 6.37
CA SER A 280 21.83 -2.41 6.03
C SER A 280 21.50 -2.77 4.58
N SER A 281 22.42 -3.46 3.94
CA SER A 281 22.17 -4.12 2.64
C SER A 281 21.56 -5.51 2.81
N ASP A 282 21.69 -6.10 4.00
CA ASP A 282 21.32 -7.48 4.30
C ASP A 282 19.91 -7.60 4.93
N SER A 283 19.23 -6.48 5.16
CA SER A 283 17.85 -6.47 5.65
C SER A 283 16.89 -6.99 4.58
N LEU A 284 15.79 -7.62 5.01
CA LEU A 284 14.72 -8.13 4.13
C LEU A 284 14.20 -7.06 3.15
N LEU A 285 14.07 -5.81 3.59
CA LEU A 285 13.69 -4.67 2.76
C LEU A 285 14.78 -3.60 2.76
N SER A 286 15.89 -3.85 2.05
CA SER A 286 16.97 -2.87 1.95
C SER A 286 16.75 -1.87 0.82
N LEU A 287 16.73 -0.57 1.16
CA LEU A 287 16.75 0.51 0.17
C LEU A 287 18.07 0.55 -0.59
N LYS A 288 19.18 0.17 0.04
CA LYS A 288 20.48 0.06 -0.64
C LYS A 288 20.43 -1.02 -1.71
N SER A 289 19.90 -2.19 -1.39
CA SER A 289 19.81 -3.30 -2.35
C SER A 289 18.82 -2.98 -3.48
N LEU A 290 17.69 -2.32 -3.19
CA LEU A 290 16.76 -1.83 -4.21
C LEU A 290 17.45 -0.85 -5.18
N VAL A 291 18.19 0.12 -4.65
CA VAL A 291 18.93 1.10 -5.47
C VAL A 291 20.05 0.42 -6.26
N SER A 292 20.79 -0.48 -5.62
CA SER A 292 21.86 -1.26 -6.25
C SER A 292 21.33 -2.04 -7.45
N ASN A 293 20.19 -2.73 -7.31
CA ASN A 293 19.56 -3.51 -8.38
C ASN A 293 19.14 -2.62 -9.56
N ARG A 294 18.53 -1.45 -9.28
CA ARG A 294 18.13 -0.49 -10.31
C ARG A 294 19.32 0.08 -11.06
N ILE A 295 20.40 0.44 -10.37
CA ILE A 295 21.63 0.90 -11.01
C ILE A 295 22.24 -0.23 -11.85
N LYS A 296 22.37 -1.43 -11.28
CA LYS A 296 22.93 -2.62 -11.93
C LYS A 296 22.30 -2.87 -13.29
N ASN A 297 20.96 -2.85 -13.36
CA ASN A 297 20.20 -3.09 -14.59
C ASN A 297 20.27 -1.95 -15.62
N ASN A 298 20.69 -0.76 -15.21
CA ASN A 298 20.89 0.38 -16.11
C ASN A 298 22.32 0.42 -16.68
N ILE A 299 23.31 -0.04 -15.91
CA ILE A 299 24.72 -0.02 -16.32
C ILE A 299 25.26 -1.40 -16.73
N ASN A 300 24.40 -2.43 -16.77
CA ASN A 300 24.76 -3.83 -17.04
C ASN A 300 25.87 -4.37 -16.11
N SER A 301 25.88 -3.92 -14.85
CA SER A 301 26.85 -4.39 -13.85
C SER A 301 26.57 -5.85 -13.47
N GLN A 302 27.64 -6.59 -13.16
CA GLN A 302 27.54 -7.98 -12.66
C GLN A 302 27.62 -8.06 -11.13
N SER A 303 27.77 -6.92 -10.44
CA SER A 303 27.89 -6.89 -8.98
C SER A 303 26.57 -6.53 -8.32
N ASP A 304 26.25 -7.20 -7.22
CA ASP A 304 25.12 -6.82 -6.34
C ASP A 304 25.54 -5.84 -5.24
N ASN A 305 26.84 -5.57 -5.11
CA ASN A 305 27.38 -4.70 -4.08
C ASN A 305 26.94 -3.25 -4.27
N PHE A 306 26.24 -2.71 -3.28
CA PHE A 306 25.73 -1.34 -3.29
C PHE A 306 26.83 -0.30 -3.56
N GLU A 307 27.91 -0.31 -2.78
CA GLU A 307 28.98 0.70 -2.90
C GLU A 307 29.61 0.68 -4.28
N ARG A 308 29.81 -0.51 -4.87
CA ARG A 308 30.37 -0.66 -6.21
C ARG A 308 29.45 -0.05 -7.27
N ASN A 309 28.15 -0.37 -7.24
CA ASN A 309 27.19 0.14 -8.22
C ASN A 309 26.94 1.65 -8.02
N TRP A 310 26.75 2.07 -6.77
CA TRP A 310 26.56 3.47 -6.39
C TRP A 310 27.71 4.35 -6.91
N ASN A 311 28.96 3.93 -6.70
CA ASN A 311 30.14 4.68 -7.12
C ASN A 311 30.42 4.67 -8.64
N GLN A 312 29.69 3.88 -9.43
CA GLN A 312 29.71 4.03 -10.91
C GLN A 312 28.92 5.27 -11.34
N VAL A 313 27.82 5.58 -10.65
CA VAL A 313 26.87 6.63 -11.02
C VAL A 313 27.10 7.92 -10.24
N PHE A 314 27.41 7.82 -8.95
CA PHE A 314 27.65 8.96 -8.07
C PHE A 314 29.14 9.19 -7.86
N GLU A 315 29.54 10.46 -7.83
CA GLU A 315 30.88 10.87 -7.46
C GLU A 315 31.02 10.88 -5.94
N SER A 316 32.09 10.28 -5.40
CA SER A 316 32.50 10.33 -3.98
C SER A 316 31.45 9.81 -2.98
N ASN A 317 31.90 9.23 -1.87
CA ASN A 317 30.97 8.74 -0.84
C ASN A 317 30.39 9.86 0.04
N ASN A 318 31.01 11.05 0.05
CA ASN A 318 30.65 12.13 0.96
C ASN A 318 30.00 13.30 0.21
N ILE A 319 29.19 14.06 0.93
CA ILE A 319 28.73 15.39 0.54
C ILE A 319 29.24 16.38 1.59
N GLY A 320 30.04 17.35 1.15
CA GLY A 320 30.85 18.15 2.07
C GLY A 320 31.90 17.32 2.83
N LYS A 321 32.31 17.79 4.00
CA LYS A 321 33.43 17.19 4.75
C LYS A 321 33.05 15.90 5.51
N ASN A 322 31.90 15.90 6.19
CA ASN A 322 31.63 14.92 7.26
C ASN A 322 30.35 14.08 7.06
N GLN A 323 29.60 14.26 5.97
CA GLN A 323 28.34 13.55 5.76
C GLN A 323 28.44 12.58 4.60
N LEU A 324 28.04 11.32 4.83
CA LEU A 324 27.86 10.36 3.75
C LEU A 324 26.72 10.83 2.83
N LYS A 325 26.97 10.79 1.52
CA LYS A 325 26.02 11.18 0.48
C LYS A 325 24.73 10.37 0.59
N TRP A 326 24.83 9.06 0.84
CA TRP A 326 23.67 8.21 1.09
C TRP A 326 22.80 8.74 2.25
N ASN A 327 23.40 9.06 3.39
CA ASN A 327 22.66 9.59 4.54
C ASN A 327 22.01 10.94 4.22
N PHE A 328 22.69 11.80 3.47
CA PHE A 328 22.13 13.09 3.03
C PHE A 328 20.87 12.92 2.18
N VAL A 329 20.84 11.93 1.29
CA VAL A 329 19.66 11.58 0.48
C VAL A 329 18.56 11.04 1.40
N ILE A 330 18.89 10.05 2.23
CA ILE A 330 17.94 9.37 3.12
C ILE A 330 17.26 10.33 4.09
N ASP A 331 17.99 11.26 4.71
CA ASP A 331 17.45 12.25 5.65
C ASP A 331 16.37 13.15 5.03
N ARG A 332 16.29 13.24 3.70
CA ARG A 332 15.28 13.99 2.94
C ARG A 332 14.13 13.13 2.43
N THR A 333 14.12 11.83 2.70
CA THR A 333 13.06 10.90 2.28
C THR A 333 12.26 10.40 3.47
N PHE A 334 11.09 9.80 3.23
CA PHE A 334 10.37 9.06 4.29
C PHE A 334 10.71 7.56 4.30
N LEU A 335 11.92 7.18 3.87
CA LEU A 335 12.37 5.78 3.76
C LEU A 335 11.47 4.95 2.83
N ARG A 336 11.07 5.53 1.70
CA ARG A 336 10.22 4.86 0.72
C ARG A 336 10.98 4.70 -0.59
N PRO A 337 10.85 3.55 -1.29
CA PRO A 337 11.45 3.36 -2.61
C PRO A 337 11.16 4.51 -3.57
N ARG A 338 9.90 4.96 -3.62
CA ARG A 338 9.47 6.06 -4.49
C ARG A 338 10.28 7.34 -4.28
N ASP A 339 10.49 7.72 -3.02
CA ASP A 339 11.15 8.98 -2.66
C ASP A 339 12.61 8.96 -3.14
N ILE A 340 13.30 7.83 -2.96
CA ILE A 340 14.69 7.66 -3.40
C ILE A 340 14.80 7.60 -4.92
N ILE A 341 13.91 6.87 -5.60
CA ILE A 341 13.86 6.80 -7.06
C ILE A 341 13.67 8.20 -7.64
N LYS A 342 12.74 9.01 -7.10
CA LYS A 342 12.57 10.40 -7.55
C LYS A 342 13.84 11.22 -7.33
N PHE A 343 14.46 11.13 -6.15
CA PHE A 343 15.68 11.88 -5.86
C PHE A 343 16.79 11.55 -6.85
N MET A 344 17.00 10.25 -7.14
CA MET A 344 17.99 9.79 -8.10
C MET A 344 17.68 10.26 -9.52
N ASN A 345 16.42 10.17 -9.96
CA ASN A 345 16.00 10.62 -11.29
C ASN A 345 16.22 12.13 -11.48
N LEU A 346 15.87 12.96 -10.49
CA LEU A 346 16.14 14.40 -10.54
C LEU A 346 17.64 14.67 -10.61
N SER A 347 18.44 13.97 -9.79
CA SER A 347 19.89 14.13 -9.78
C SER A 347 20.52 13.73 -11.12
N LEU A 348 20.02 12.66 -11.75
CA LEU A 348 20.45 12.24 -13.09
C LEU A 348 20.08 13.26 -14.16
N GLN A 349 18.86 13.80 -14.13
CA GLN A 349 18.43 14.85 -15.06
C GLN A 349 19.34 16.08 -14.95
N GLN A 350 19.66 16.51 -13.74
CA GLN A 350 20.55 17.64 -13.50
C GLN A 350 21.99 17.36 -13.99
N ALA A 351 22.52 16.15 -13.73
CA ALA A 351 23.84 15.75 -14.21
C ALA A 351 23.90 15.73 -15.75
N LYS A 352 22.86 15.23 -16.42
CA LYS A 352 22.73 15.26 -17.89
C LYS A 352 22.70 16.68 -18.44
N LEU A 353 21.96 17.59 -17.79
CA LEU A 353 21.95 19.00 -18.16
C LEU A 353 23.34 19.64 -18.02
N ARG A 354 24.07 19.31 -16.95
CA ARG A 354 25.46 19.77 -16.78
C ARG A 354 26.35 19.24 -17.91
N LEU A 355 26.32 17.93 -18.19
CA LEU A 355 27.16 17.31 -19.23
C LEU A 355 26.85 17.85 -20.63
N LYS A 356 25.58 18.18 -20.92
CA LYS A 356 25.20 18.83 -22.17
C LYS A 356 25.82 20.23 -22.32
N ASN A 357 25.88 20.99 -21.24
CA ASN A 357 26.43 22.35 -21.23
C ASN A 357 27.97 22.35 -21.15
N ASN A 358 28.54 21.40 -20.42
CA ASN A 358 29.98 21.26 -20.17
C ASN A 358 30.41 19.78 -20.34
N PRO A 359 30.65 19.32 -21.58
CA PRO A 359 30.93 17.91 -21.87
C PRO A 359 32.20 17.35 -21.23
N ASP A 360 33.18 18.21 -20.93
CA ASP A 360 34.47 17.82 -20.34
C ASP A 360 34.39 17.58 -18.83
N THR A 361 33.21 17.77 -18.21
CA THR A 361 33.01 17.49 -16.78
C THR A 361 32.91 16.00 -16.49
N LEU A 362 33.04 15.63 -15.21
CA LEU A 362 32.95 14.23 -14.77
C LEU A 362 31.60 13.60 -15.17
N ASP A 363 31.62 12.45 -15.83
CA ASP A 363 30.42 11.68 -16.20
C ASP A 363 29.86 10.87 -15.02
N LYS A 364 29.55 11.59 -13.93
CA LYS A 364 28.90 11.09 -12.71
C LYS A 364 28.02 12.17 -12.11
N ILE A 365 27.04 11.77 -11.30
CA ILE A 365 26.23 12.67 -10.49
C ILE A 365 27.13 13.23 -9.39
N THR A 366 27.36 14.54 -9.40
CA THR A 366 28.25 15.23 -8.46
C THR A 366 27.47 15.82 -7.29
N ASN A 367 28.19 16.36 -6.30
CA ASN A 367 27.59 17.07 -5.19
C ASN A 367 26.82 18.32 -5.66
N ASP A 368 27.29 19.01 -6.69
CA ASP A 368 26.63 20.21 -7.22
C ASP A 368 25.29 19.87 -7.87
N ASP A 369 25.19 18.74 -8.58
CA ASP A 369 23.92 18.28 -9.15
C ASP A 369 22.90 17.99 -8.03
N ILE A 370 23.35 17.33 -6.97
CA ILE A 370 22.53 17.02 -5.78
C ILE A 370 22.09 18.30 -5.07
N HIS A 371 22.96 19.31 -4.98
CA HIS A 371 22.59 20.59 -4.38
C HIS A 371 21.59 21.37 -5.23
N ALA A 372 21.72 21.33 -6.56
CA ALA A 372 20.85 22.04 -7.49
C ALA A 372 19.40 21.51 -7.48
N ILE A 373 19.18 20.21 -7.24
CA ILE A 373 17.83 19.62 -7.25
C ILE A 373 17.07 19.74 -5.91
N ARG A 374 17.68 20.30 -4.86
CA ARG A 374 17.08 20.33 -3.51
C ARG A 374 15.72 21.02 -3.48
N SER A 375 15.58 22.18 -4.10
CA SER A 375 14.30 22.92 -4.16
C SER A 375 13.23 22.15 -4.93
N GLN A 376 13.59 21.59 -6.09
CA GLN A 376 12.69 20.80 -6.91
C GLN A 376 12.22 19.53 -6.20
N TYR A 377 13.13 18.81 -5.54
CA TYR A 377 12.80 17.61 -4.78
C TYR A 377 11.95 17.93 -3.54
N SER A 378 12.27 19.00 -2.82
CA SER A 378 11.50 19.43 -1.65
C SER A 378 10.05 19.78 -2.00
N THR A 379 9.86 20.48 -3.13
CA THR A 379 8.53 20.81 -3.68
C THR A 379 7.76 19.54 -4.04
N TYR A 380 8.37 18.63 -4.79
CA TYR A 380 7.76 17.34 -5.13
C TYR A 380 7.34 16.56 -3.88
N LEU A 381 8.21 16.46 -2.87
CA LEU A 381 7.90 15.70 -1.66
C LEU A 381 6.72 16.32 -0.91
N PHE A 382 6.64 17.65 -0.89
CA PHE A 382 5.51 18.38 -0.31
C PHE A 382 4.21 18.10 -1.05
N GLU A 383 4.19 18.23 -2.38
CA GLU A 383 3.00 17.95 -3.22
C GLU A 383 2.50 16.51 -3.00
N GLU A 384 3.42 15.56 -3.00
CA GLU A 384 3.10 14.15 -2.77
C GLU A 384 2.51 13.86 -1.38
N LEU A 385 3.02 14.56 -0.36
CA LEU A 385 2.46 14.47 0.99
C LEU A 385 1.10 15.17 1.05
N ASN A 386 0.98 16.33 0.44
CA ASN A 386 -0.23 17.15 0.44
C ASN A 386 -1.44 16.37 -0.08
N ASP A 387 -1.27 15.61 -1.16
CA ASP A 387 -2.29 14.70 -1.69
C ASP A 387 -2.74 13.64 -0.67
N GLU A 388 -1.84 13.17 0.20
CA GLU A 388 -2.15 12.22 1.27
C GLU A 388 -2.89 12.89 2.43
N VAL A 389 -2.51 14.14 2.77
CA VAL A 389 -2.98 14.82 3.98
C VAL A 389 -4.31 15.53 3.79
N ILE A 390 -4.54 16.21 2.65
CA ILE A 390 -5.74 17.02 2.42
C ILE A 390 -7.02 16.18 2.55
N SER A 391 -6.98 14.92 2.12
CA SER A 391 -8.11 13.99 2.26
C SER A 391 -8.54 13.78 3.72
N LYS A 392 -7.61 13.90 4.67
CA LYS A 392 -7.86 13.73 6.11
C LYS A 392 -8.05 15.07 6.83
N TYR A 393 -7.25 16.08 6.46
CA TYR A 393 -7.21 17.39 7.09
C TYR A 393 -7.28 18.50 6.03
N PRO A 394 -8.49 18.95 5.65
CA PRO A 394 -8.66 19.94 4.57
C PRO A 394 -7.92 21.27 4.80
N ASN A 395 -7.80 21.70 6.06
CA ASN A 395 -7.14 22.97 6.43
C ASN A 395 -5.63 22.82 6.67
N TYR A 396 -5.04 21.69 6.27
CA TYR A 396 -3.65 21.36 6.58
C TYR A 396 -2.63 22.39 6.04
N ASN A 397 -2.87 22.97 4.86
CA ASN A 397 -2.00 24.00 4.29
C ASN A 397 -1.86 25.22 5.21
N ASN A 398 -2.89 25.55 6.00
CA ASN A 398 -2.82 26.66 6.95
C ASN A 398 -1.79 26.38 8.07
N TYR A 399 -1.59 25.11 8.44
CA TYR A 399 -0.57 24.74 9.44
C TYR A 399 0.85 24.84 8.89
N ILE A 400 1.01 24.68 7.58
CA ILE A 400 2.29 24.79 6.91
C ILE A 400 2.78 26.23 6.86
N GLU A 401 1.88 27.20 6.73
CA GLU A 401 2.22 28.63 6.82
C GLU A 401 2.81 29.02 8.19
N ILE A 402 2.43 28.33 9.27
CA ILE A 402 3.03 28.54 10.60
C ILE A 402 4.52 28.15 10.57
N LEU A 403 4.85 27.02 9.93
CA LEU A 403 6.24 26.59 9.81
C LEU A 403 7.04 27.54 8.92
N ARG A 404 6.42 28.10 7.88
CA ARG A 404 7.06 29.10 7.00
C ARG A 404 7.34 30.42 7.75
N ASP A 405 6.38 30.91 8.54
CA ASP A 405 6.54 32.11 9.36
C ASP A 405 7.61 31.94 10.46
N LEU A 406 7.73 30.75 11.05
CA LEU A 406 8.82 30.42 11.97
C LEU A 406 10.21 30.56 11.34
N HIS A 407 10.35 30.23 10.05
CA HIS A 407 11.58 30.31 9.27
C HIS A 407 12.78 29.53 9.87
N LYS A 408 12.53 28.52 10.72
CA LYS A 408 13.54 27.71 11.41
C LYS A 408 13.29 26.21 11.26
N MET A 409 14.36 25.45 11.03
CA MET A 409 14.34 23.99 10.99
C MET A 409 14.11 23.36 12.36
N THR A 410 14.67 23.96 13.41
CA THR A 410 14.50 23.48 14.80
C THR A 410 13.87 24.60 15.62
N PHE A 411 12.82 24.29 16.37
CA PHE A 411 12.04 25.29 17.11
C PHE A 411 11.53 24.75 18.45
N THR A 412 11.17 25.64 19.36
CA THR A 412 10.49 25.30 20.63
C THR A 412 8.98 25.45 20.51
N ARG A 413 8.25 24.90 21.48
CA ARG A 413 6.79 25.03 21.53
C ARG A 413 6.35 26.49 21.66
N GLU A 414 7.10 27.30 22.40
CA GLU A 414 6.85 28.72 22.60
C GLU A 414 6.99 29.49 21.29
N GLU A 415 8.06 29.24 20.53
CA GLU A 415 8.25 29.85 19.20
C GLU A 415 7.08 29.50 18.27
N PHE A 416 6.67 28.22 18.24
CA PHE A 416 5.52 27.78 17.45
C PHE A 416 4.21 28.48 17.88
N SER A 417 4.01 28.67 19.19
CA SER A 417 2.83 29.37 19.72
C SER A 417 2.79 30.83 19.24
N ILE A 418 3.92 31.53 19.27
CA ILE A 418 4.00 32.93 18.82
C ILE A 418 3.61 33.04 17.33
N SER A 419 4.15 32.16 16.49
CA SER A 419 3.83 32.14 15.07
C SER A 419 2.37 31.77 14.80
N LEU A 420 1.83 30.80 15.55
CA LEU A 420 0.41 30.46 15.49
C LEU A 420 -0.47 31.67 15.85
N ASP A 421 -0.18 32.37 16.94
CA ASP A 421 -0.97 33.53 17.39
C ASP A 421 -0.97 34.66 16.35
N ASN A 422 0.15 34.87 15.65
CA ASN A 422 0.25 35.87 14.56
C ASN A 422 -0.62 35.56 13.33
N LEU A 423 -0.86 34.27 13.07
CA LEU A 423 -1.52 33.79 11.85
C LEU A 423 -2.95 33.28 12.08
N LYS A 424 -3.31 32.96 13.33
CA LYS A 424 -4.56 32.27 13.66
C LYS A 424 -5.79 32.94 13.09
N ASP A 425 -5.89 34.27 13.26
CA ASP A 425 -7.03 35.05 12.78
C ASP A 425 -7.03 35.18 11.24
N LYS A 426 -5.86 35.42 10.64
CA LYS A 426 -5.70 35.57 9.19
C LYS A 426 -6.05 34.28 8.44
N LEU A 427 -5.66 33.13 8.98
CA LEU A 427 -5.85 31.81 8.36
C LEU A 427 -7.07 31.07 8.91
N SER A 428 -7.89 31.71 9.76
CA SER A 428 -9.09 31.13 10.37
C SER A 428 -8.82 29.77 11.06
N ILE A 429 -7.67 29.64 11.73
CA ILE A 429 -7.25 28.39 12.38
C ILE A 429 -8.01 28.22 13.70
N LYS A 430 -8.85 27.19 13.76
CA LYS A 430 -9.67 26.89 14.96
C LYS A 430 -9.03 25.88 15.91
N ASP A 431 -8.16 25.01 15.39
CA ASP A 431 -7.50 23.98 16.17
C ASP A 431 -6.51 24.59 17.17
N ASN A 432 -6.35 23.96 18.34
CA ASN A 432 -5.35 24.35 19.32
C ASN A 432 -3.94 23.86 18.92
N ILE A 433 -2.92 24.42 19.56
CA ILE A 433 -1.50 24.09 19.30
C ILE A 433 -1.22 22.58 19.37
N ASP A 434 -1.75 21.87 20.37
CA ASP A 434 -1.53 20.43 20.53
C ASP A 434 -2.09 19.62 19.36
N THR A 435 -3.28 20.00 18.90
CA THR A 435 -3.96 19.35 17.77
C THR A 435 -3.18 19.60 16.48
N ILE A 436 -2.73 20.82 16.24
CA ILE A 436 -1.96 21.18 15.05
C ILE A 436 -0.64 20.42 15.02
N MET A 437 0.13 20.48 16.12
CA MET A 437 1.42 19.80 16.21
C MET A 437 1.27 18.26 16.10
N ALA A 438 0.21 17.68 16.69
CA ALA A 438 -0.06 16.25 16.55
C ALA A 438 -0.35 15.86 15.09
N ARG A 439 -1.12 16.67 14.35
CA ARG A 439 -1.39 16.44 12.91
C ARG A 439 -0.13 16.59 12.06
N LEU A 440 0.71 17.59 12.34
CA LEU A 440 2.01 17.75 11.68
C LEU A 440 2.96 16.58 11.97
N TYR A 441 2.93 16.02 13.18
CA TYR A 441 3.74 14.87 13.56
C TYR A 441 3.25 13.58 12.91
N GLU A 442 1.93 13.37 12.85
CA GLU A 442 1.32 12.18 12.25
C GLU A 442 1.82 11.92 10.82
N PHE A 443 1.95 12.99 10.04
CA PHE A 443 2.47 12.94 8.66
C PHE A 443 3.98 13.19 8.55
N SER A 444 4.67 13.23 9.70
CA SER A 444 6.12 13.42 9.81
C SER A 444 6.68 14.71 9.21
N ILE A 445 5.88 15.77 9.17
CA ILE A 445 6.40 17.11 8.83
C ILE A 445 7.27 17.61 9.96
N ILE A 446 6.85 17.36 11.19
CA ILE A 446 7.65 17.64 12.39
C ILE A 446 7.99 16.35 13.12
N GLY A 447 9.17 16.35 13.74
CA GLY A 447 9.61 15.35 14.70
C GLY A 447 9.91 16.01 16.04
N PHE A 448 9.98 15.22 17.10
CA PHE A 448 10.29 15.72 18.43
C PHE A 448 11.63 15.18 18.93
N TYR A 449 12.34 15.99 19.70
CA TYR A 449 13.60 15.61 20.32
C TYR A 449 13.35 14.60 21.44
N LYS A 450 14.05 13.47 21.38
CA LYS A 450 14.12 12.50 22.47
C LYS A 450 15.56 12.46 22.97
N ALA A 451 15.77 12.95 24.20
CA ALA A 451 17.05 12.79 24.88
C ALA A 451 17.37 11.30 25.04
N GLY A 452 18.63 10.94 24.82
CA GLY A 452 19.12 9.61 25.14
C GLY A 452 18.97 9.34 26.64
N GLY A 453 18.51 8.15 27.02
CA GLY A 453 18.74 7.64 28.38
C GLY A 453 20.21 7.30 28.56
N GLY A 454 20.71 7.20 29.79
CA GLY A 454 22.13 7.00 30.14
C GLY A 454 22.81 5.69 29.67
N GLY A 455 22.34 5.05 28.59
CA GLY A 455 23.00 3.95 27.90
C GLY A 455 23.47 4.34 26.48
N TYR A 456 23.67 3.35 25.60
CA TYR A 456 24.16 3.52 24.21
C TYR A 456 23.23 4.31 23.25
N GLY A 457 22.15 4.92 23.73
CA GLY A 457 21.21 5.66 22.91
C GLY A 457 21.60 7.13 22.82
N GLY A 458 22.13 7.56 21.67
CA GLY A 458 22.30 8.98 21.38
C GLY A 458 20.97 9.75 21.38
N SER A 459 21.04 11.08 21.49
CA SER A 459 19.87 11.93 21.32
C SER A 459 19.43 11.95 19.85
N VAL A 460 18.12 11.81 19.59
CA VAL A 460 17.60 11.66 18.23
C VAL A 460 16.25 12.37 18.09
N TYR A 461 16.02 12.99 16.93
CA TYR A 461 14.70 13.47 16.53
C TYR A 461 13.86 12.32 16.00
N ARG A 462 12.68 12.13 16.59
CA ARG A 462 11.77 11.04 16.27
C ARG A 462 10.65 11.56 15.40
N PHE A 463 10.49 10.92 14.25
CA PHE A 463 9.43 11.18 13.27
C PHE A 463 8.57 9.94 13.14
N GLN A 464 7.27 10.12 12.87
CA GLN A 464 6.31 9.03 12.78
C GLN A 464 6.70 7.99 11.70
N TYR A 465 7.26 8.41 10.56
CA TYR A 465 7.67 7.49 9.49
C TYR A 465 8.75 6.48 9.88
N LYS A 466 9.49 6.72 10.97
CA LYS A 466 10.53 5.79 11.47
C LYS A 466 9.95 4.78 12.48
N SER A 467 8.76 5.04 13.02
CA SER A 467 8.12 4.15 13.99
C SER A 467 6.65 4.52 14.15
N ASP A 468 5.75 3.73 13.57
CA ASP A 468 4.32 4.02 13.58
C ASP A 468 3.67 3.93 14.97
N PHE A 469 4.33 3.26 15.92
CA PHE A 469 3.83 3.10 17.29
C PHE A 469 4.28 4.21 18.23
N GLN A 470 5.12 5.14 17.78
CA GLN A 470 5.64 6.18 18.64
C GLN A 470 4.64 7.33 18.80
N ALA A 471 4.02 7.43 19.97
CA ALA A 471 3.16 8.55 20.30
C ALA A 471 3.91 9.90 20.28
N PHE A 472 3.20 10.94 19.84
CA PHE A 472 3.72 12.30 19.83
C PHE A 472 3.95 12.82 21.26
N ASN A 473 5.15 13.36 21.52
CA ASN A 473 5.41 14.06 22.78
C ASN A 473 5.18 15.57 22.60
N THR A 474 4.01 16.04 23.01
CA THR A 474 3.63 17.47 23.00
C THR A 474 4.43 18.32 23.98
N ARG A 475 5.18 17.71 24.91
CA ARG A 475 6.02 18.37 25.91
C ARG A 475 7.52 18.19 25.65
N SER A 476 7.90 17.86 24.42
CA SER A 476 9.32 17.81 24.06
C SER A 476 9.93 19.22 24.11
N GLN A 477 11.20 19.29 24.49
CA GLN A 477 11.93 20.56 24.56
C GLN A 477 12.16 21.20 23.19
N LYS A 478 12.30 20.38 22.15
CA LYS A 478 12.62 20.83 20.80
C LYS A 478 11.89 19.99 19.76
N TYR A 479 11.46 20.66 18.70
CA TYR A 479 10.86 20.08 17.53
C TYR A 479 11.73 20.39 16.32
N ARG A 480 11.61 19.57 15.29
CA ARG A 480 12.36 19.74 14.05
C ARG A 480 11.48 19.45 12.85
N VAL A 481 11.51 20.35 11.86
CA VAL A 481 10.91 20.11 10.55
C VAL A 481 11.73 19.06 9.79
N HIS A 482 11.08 18.16 9.07
CA HIS A 482 11.76 17.16 8.26
C HIS A 482 12.64 17.82 7.18
N TYR A 483 13.87 17.33 7.00
CA TYR A 483 14.82 17.94 6.05
C TYR A 483 14.31 17.98 4.61
N GLY A 484 13.42 17.06 4.24
CA GLY A 484 12.78 17.05 2.93
C GLY A 484 11.91 18.27 2.63
N PHE A 485 11.51 19.07 3.64
CA PHE A 485 10.69 20.28 3.46
C PHE A 485 11.49 21.57 3.61
N LYS A 486 12.81 21.50 3.86
CA LYS A 486 13.63 22.67 4.16
C LYS A 486 13.52 23.73 3.05
N GLU A 487 13.70 23.34 1.80
CA GLU A 487 13.74 24.27 0.68
C GLU A 487 12.34 24.79 0.30
N TYR A 488 11.32 23.93 0.32
CA TYR A 488 9.94 24.33 0.03
C TYR A 488 9.38 25.32 1.06
N LEU A 489 9.80 25.21 2.32
CA LEU A 489 9.40 26.10 3.41
C LEU A 489 10.42 27.23 3.66
N GLU A 490 11.48 27.31 2.85
CA GLU A 490 12.54 28.31 2.95
C GLU A 490 13.21 28.38 4.34
N LEU A 491 13.35 27.24 5.03
CA LEU A 491 13.80 27.22 6.42
C LEU A 491 15.32 27.31 6.57
N ILE A 492 15.74 27.99 7.64
CA ILE A 492 17.15 28.11 8.07
C ILE A 492 17.46 27.10 9.18
N GLU A 493 18.70 26.62 9.22
CA GLU A 493 19.17 25.61 10.20
C GLU A 493 19.34 26.13 11.63
#